data_AF-A0A0J6XYV0-F1
#
_entry.id   AF-A0A0J6XYV0-F1
#
_cell.length_a   1.000
_cell.length_b   1.000
_cell.length_c   1.000
_cell.angle_alpha   90.00
_cell.angle_beta   90.00
_cell.angle_gamma   90.00
#
_symmetry.space_group_name_H-M   'P 1'
#
loop_
_entity.id
_entity.type
_entity.pdbx_description
1 polymer ?
#
loop_
_entity_poly.entity_id
_entity_poly.type
_entity_poly.pdbx_seq_one_letter_code
_entity_poly.pdbx_strand_id
1 'polypeptide(L)'
;MISRAVVAPTTHSISHLSSRALSSASAAAATSTARFPSSQKQSAQQQKQPQQLQTQQQRQYATVQDPAAVPPPRVHGGLKDQDRIFQNLYGRHGPDLKNAMKCGDWYKTKEILLKGHDWIISEIKASGLRGRGGAGFPSGLKWSFMNFKDWDKDPRPRYLVVNADEGEPGTCKDREIMRKDPHKLVEGCLVAGRAMNATAAYIYIRGEFYHEATILQRAINEAYEAGLIGKNACGSGYDFDIYIHRGMGAYICGEETSLIESIEGKAGKPRLKPPFPAAVGLFGCPSTVTNVETVAVAPTICRRGGKWFASFGRERNQGTKLYCISGHVNNPCTVEEEMSIPLRELIDRHCGGVRGGWDNLLAVIPGGSSTPITTKLAQRRSYAWNVGTNKGS
;
A
#
# COMPACT_ATOMS: atom_id res chain seq x y z
N MET A 1 36.87 -33.94 -38.43
CA MET A 1 35.73 -34.89 -38.56
C MET A 1 34.48 -34.18 -38.02
N ILE A 2 33.63 -33.69 -38.93
CA ILE A 2 32.27 -34.19 -39.21
C ILE A 2 31.30 -33.79 -38.07
N SER A 3 30.59 -32.66 -38.16
CA SER A 3 29.35 -32.41 -38.93
C SER A 3 28.08 -32.82 -38.16
N ARG A 4 27.18 -31.87 -37.87
CA ARG A 4 25.87 -31.72 -38.55
C ARG A 4 24.92 -30.80 -37.77
N ALA A 5 24.35 -29.87 -38.52
CA ALA A 5 23.11 -29.15 -38.23
C ALA A 5 21.89 -30.02 -38.58
N VAL A 6 20.78 -29.87 -37.85
CA VAL A 6 19.39 -30.25 -38.22
C VAL A 6 18.46 -29.30 -37.43
N VAL A 7 17.88 -28.26 -38.03
CA VAL A 7 16.59 -28.17 -38.78
C VAL A 7 15.34 -28.29 -37.89
N ALA A 8 14.53 -27.23 -37.92
CA ALA A 8 13.18 -27.12 -37.37
C ALA A 8 12.12 -27.74 -38.29
N PRO A 9 10.90 -28.04 -37.79
CA PRO A 9 9.73 -28.17 -38.64
C PRO A 9 8.67 -27.08 -38.40
N THR A 10 8.14 -26.63 -39.53
CA THR A 10 7.02 -25.72 -39.78
C THR A 10 5.64 -26.37 -39.57
N THR A 11 4.71 -25.52 -39.10
CA THR A 11 3.26 -25.42 -39.38
C THR A 11 2.51 -26.57 -40.06
N HIS A 12 1.39 -26.98 -39.43
CA HIS A 12 0.21 -27.45 -40.14
C HIS A 12 -1.06 -26.72 -39.64
N SER A 13 -1.74 -26.09 -40.61
CA SER A 13 -3.08 -25.51 -40.53
C SER A 13 -4.11 -26.60 -40.81
N ILE A 14 -5.17 -26.69 -40.01
CA ILE A 14 -6.43 -27.34 -40.39
C ILE A 14 -7.60 -26.46 -39.92
N SER A 15 -8.22 -25.83 -40.91
CA SER A 15 -9.55 -25.22 -40.86
C SER A 15 -10.62 -26.28 -41.11
N HIS A 16 -11.72 -26.28 -40.35
CA HIS A 16 -13.05 -26.61 -40.88
C HIS A 16 -14.18 -26.18 -39.92
N LEU A 17 -15.11 -25.38 -40.49
CA LEU A 17 -16.58 -25.39 -40.35
C LEU A 17 -17.17 -25.36 -38.91
N SER A 18 -18.15 -24.53 -38.57
CA SER A 18 -19.40 -24.33 -39.30
C SER A 18 -20.22 -23.19 -38.67
N SER A 19 -20.84 -22.40 -39.54
CA SER A 19 -21.85 -21.39 -39.28
C SER A 19 -23.19 -22.00 -38.84
N ARG A 20 -23.82 -21.42 -37.82
CA ARG A 20 -25.30 -21.39 -37.73
C ARG A 20 -25.78 -20.07 -37.13
N ALA A 21 -26.72 -19.49 -37.84
CA ALA A 21 -27.30 -18.17 -37.64
C ALA A 21 -28.58 -18.25 -36.79
N LEU A 22 -28.92 -17.09 -36.22
CA LEU A 22 -30.27 -16.56 -35.94
C LEU A 22 -31.18 -17.32 -34.95
N SER A 23 -31.55 -16.65 -33.86
CA SER A 23 -32.87 -16.02 -33.79
C SER A 23 -33.01 -15.12 -32.56
N SER A 24 -33.58 -13.95 -32.82
CA SER A 24 -34.08 -12.95 -31.90
C SER A 24 -35.42 -13.38 -31.28
N ALA A 25 -35.61 -13.17 -29.98
CA ALA A 25 -36.93 -13.02 -29.40
C ALA A 25 -36.88 -12.13 -28.15
N SER A 26 -37.66 -11.06 -28.20
CA SER A 26 -37.90 -10.10 -27.12
C SER A 26 -38.91 -10.67 -26.12
N ALA A 27 -38.79 -10.34 -24.84
CA ALA A 27 -39.93 -10.42 -23.91
C ALA A 27 -39.78 -9.42 -22.74
N ALA A 28 -40.51 -8.32 -22.92
CA ALA A 28 -41.30 -7.52 -21.96
C ALA A 28 -40.95 -7.50 -20.46
N ALA A 29 -40.77 -6.26 -20.00
CA ALA A 29 -40.91 -5.81 -18.61
C ALA A 29 -42.36 -5.95 -18.10
N ALA A 30 -42.51 -6.28 -16.82
CA ALA A 30 -43.76 -6.14 -16.09
C ALA A 30 -43.49 -5.52 -14.72
N THR A 31 -43.82 -4.23 -14.60
CA THR A 31 -43.86 -3.47 -13.35
C THR A 31 -45.29 -3.54 -12.83
N SER A 32 -45.54 -4.10 -11.65
CA SER A 32 -46.85 -4.03 -10.99
C SER A 32 -46.77 -3.21 -9.70
N THR A 33 -47.37 -2.03 -9.77
CA THR A 33 -47.71 -1.17 -8.64
C THR A 33 -49.02 -1.62 -8.03
N ALA A 34 -49.07 -1.90 -6.73
CA ALA A 34 -50.30 -2.11 -5.98
C ALA A 34 -50.43 -1.02 -4.90
N ARG A 35 -51.51 -0.23 -5.00
CA ARG A 35 -52.07 0.65 -3.95
C ARG A 35 -53.27 -0.05 -3.32
N PHE A 36 -53.48 0.18 -2.03
CA PHE A 36 -54.74 -0.03 -1.30
C PHE A 36 -54.95 1.16 -0.34
N PRO A 37 -56.19 1.40 0.16
CA PRO A 37 -56.81 2.72 0.15
C PRO A 37 -57.11 3.28 1.55
N SER A 38 -57.52 4.54 1.54
CA SER A 38 -58.03 5.38 2.62
C SER A 38 -59.44 5.02 3.12
N SER A 39 -59.71 5.29 4.40
CA SER A 39 -61.05 5.60 4.94
C SER A 39 -60.92 6.81 5.89
N GLN A 40 -61.54 7.95 5.56
CA GLN A 40 -62.83 8.49 6.05
C GLN A 40 -62.77 9.07 7.48
N LYS A 41 -63.49 10.12 7.88
CA LYS A 41 -64.14 11.31 7.30
C LYS A 41 -64.75 12.07 8.51
N GLN A 42 -64.65 13.41 8.50
CA GLN A 42 -65.64 14.42 8.94
C GLN A 42 -66.19 14.37 10.40
N SER A 43 -66.25 15.49 11.13
CA SER A 43 -67.25 16.56 10.88
C SER A 43 -67.03 17.78 11.79
N ALA A 44 -67.63 18.91 11.39
CA ALA A 44 -67.42 20.28 11.84
C ALA A 44 -68.49 20.78 12.82
N GLN A 45 -68.19 21.83 13.61
CA GLN A 45 -69.12 22.95 13.89
C GLN A 45 -68.46 24.15 14.62
N GLN A 46 -69.14 25.29 14.54
CA GLN A 46 -68.68 26.69 14.56
C GLN A 46 -68.61 27.39 15.94
N GLN A 47 -67.71 28.40 15.99
CA GLN A 47 -67.79 29.74 16.61
C GLN A 47 -68.17 29.94 18.10
N LYS A 48 -67.25 30.54 18.87
CA LYS A 48 -67.38 31.88 19.52
C LYS A 48 -66.09 32.23 20.30
N GLN A 49 -65.51 33.40 20.05
CA GLN A 49 -64.52 34.05 20.94
C GLN A 49 -65.28 34.73 22.10
N PRO A 50 -64.73 34.79 23.34
CA PRO A 50 -63.81 35.90 23.65
C PRO A 50 -62.65 35.59 24.63
N GLN A 51 -61.58 36.36 24.39
CA GLN A 51 -60.61 36.95 25.33
C GLN A 51 -59.69 36.07 26.21
N GLN A 52 -58.41 36.43 26.06
CA GLN A 52 -57.18 35.80 26.54
C GLN A 52 -56.95 35.93 28.05
N LEU A 53 -56.57 34.82 28.67
CA LEU A 53 -55.64 34.77 29.81
C LEU A 53 -54.72 33.56 29.58
N GLN A 54 -53.58 33.77 28.92
CA GLN A 54 -52.60 32.71 28.64
C GLN A 54 -51.59 32.60 29.80
N THR A 55 -51.80 31.60 30.64
CA THR A 55 -50.73 30.96 31.43
C THR A 55 -49.69 30.38 30.48
N GLN A 56 -48.48 30.95 30.45
CA GLN A 56 -47.34 30.43 29.71
C GLN A 56 -46.84 29.12 30.36
N GLN A 57 -47.19 27.98 29.76
CA GLN A 57 -46.38 26.77 29.88
C GLN A 57 -45.08 26.99 29.07
N GLN A 58 -43.96 27.19 29.76
CA GLN A 58 -42.64 27.17 29.13
C GLN A 58 -42.37 25.77 28.56
N ARG A 59 -42.42 25.64 27.24
CA ARG A 59 -41.78 24.53 26.52
C ARG A 59 -40.27 24.68 26.69
N GLN A 60 -39.64 23.72 27.35
CA GLN A 60 -38.18 23.59 27.33
C GLN A 60 -37.76 23.27 25.89
N TYR A 61 -37.11 24.23 25.25
CA TYR A 61 -36.44 24.01 23.97
C TYR A 61 -35.26 23.07 24.22
N ALA A 62 -35.16 22.01 23.41
CA ALA A 62 -33.99 21.14 23.39
C ALA A 62 -32.75 22.00 23.13
N THR A 63 -31.82 22.04 24.09
CA THR A 63 -30.51 22.63 23.91
C THR A 63 -29.80 21.89 22.79
N VAL A 64 -29.58 22.57 21.67
CA VAL A 64 -28.59 22.15 20.67
C VAL A 64 -27.28 22.01 21.44
N GLN A 65 -26.76 20.79 21.58
CA GLN A 65 -25.41 20.60 22.07
C GLN A 65 -24.50 21.38 21.13
N ASP A 66 -23.75 22.33 21.68
CA ASP A 66 -22.64 22.96 20.96
C ASP A 66 -21.79 21.82 20.37
N PRO A 67 -21.46 21.85 19.06
CA PRO A 67 -20.55 20.88 18.51
C PRO A 67 -19.27 20.96 19.33
N ALA A 68 -18.88 19.84 19.95
CA ALA A 68 -17.65 19.72 20.71
C ALA A 68 -16.54 20.45 19.96
N ALA A 69 -15.88 21.39 20.64
CA ALA A 69 -14.89 22.30 20.05
C ALA A 69 -14.01 21.51 19.07
N VAL A 70 -14.13 21.83 17.77
CA VAL A 70 -13.27 21.25 16.74
C VAL A 70 -11.83 21.53 17.19
N PRO A 71 -11.00 20.50 17.43
CA PRO A 71 -9.62 20.72 17.82
C PRO A 71 -8.98 21.66 16.79
N PRO A 72 -8.13 22.61 17.23
CA PRO A 72 -7.45 23.48 16.28
C PRO A 72 -6.77 22.61 15.21
N PRO A 73 -6.86 22.98 13.92
CA PRO A 73 -6.34 22.16 12.85
C PRO A 73 -4.87 21.90 13.10
N ARG A 74 -4.52 20.63 13.31
CA ARG A 74 -3.15 20.21 13.55
C ARG A 74 -2.30 20.58 12.33
N VAL A 75 -1.20 21.28 12.57
CA VAL A 75 -0.15 21.47 11.57
C VAL A 75 0.61 20.14 11.47
N HIS A 76 0.73 19.61 10.26
CA HIS A 76 1.44 18.37 9.97
C HIS A 76 2.83 18.65 9.42
N GLY A 77 3.79 17.79 9.72
CA GLY A 77 5.20 17.96 9.41
C GLY A 77 6.03 18.19 10.67
N GLY A 78 7.35 18.18 10.53
CA GLY A 78 8.26 18.35 11.66
C GLY A 78 8.49 17.04 12.42
N LEU A 79 8.53 15.93 11.68
CA LEU A 79 8.86 14.60 12.19
C LEU A 79 10.22 14.64 12.89
N LYS A 80 10.21 14.28 14.18
CA LYS A 80 11.43 14.19 14.99
C LYS A 80 12.26 13.01 14.52
N ASP A 81 13.58 13.12 14.65
CA ASP A 81 14.49 12.05 14.20
C ASP A 81 14.23 10.70 14.90
N GLN A 82 13.86 10.73 16.19
CA GLN A 82 13.45 9.54 16.94
C GLN A 82 12.17 8.86 16.41
N ASP A 83 11.36 9.59 15.65
CA ASP A 83 10.10 9.11 15.08
C ASP A 83 10.27 8.61 13.63
N ARG A 84 11.46 8.79 13.04
CA ARG A 84 11.82 8.25 11.72
C ARG A 84 12.00 6.73 11.84
N ILE A 85 11.38 5.99 10.92
CA ILE A 85 11.49 4.54 10.83
C ILE A 85 12.79 4.15 10.10
N PHE A 86 13.17 4.91 9.06
CA PHE A 86 14.33 4.65 8.23
C PHE A 86 15.54 5.45 8.74
N GLN A 87 16.11 5.00 9.86
CA GLN A 87 17.17 5.72 10.56
C GLN A 87 18.50 5.80 9.78
N ASN A 88 18.81 4.82 8.94
CA ASN A 88 20.01 4.82 8.12
C ASN A 88 19.73 5.22 6.66
N LEU A 89 18.65 5.95 6.38
CA LEU A 89 18.25 6.37 5.03
C LEU A 89 19.35 7.09 4.24
N TYR A 90 20.34 7.67 4.91
CA TYR A 90 21.47 8.35 4.29
C TYR A 90 22.77 7.51 4.23
N GLY A 91 22.79 6.29 4.77
CA GLY A 91 23.97 5.43 4.76
C GLY A 91 25.09 5.92 5.67
N ARG A 92 24.73 6.52 6.83
CA ARG A 92 25.70 6.95 7.84
C ARG A 92 26.32 5.77 8.60
N HIS A 93 25.61 4.65 8.63
CA HIS A 93 26.06 3.37 9.18
C HIS A 93 26.12 2.31 8.08
N GLY A 94 26.87 1.24 8.32
CA GLY A 94 26.93 0.10 7.40
C GLY A 94 25.57 -0.60 7.28
N PRO A 95 25.24 -1.20 6.13
CA PRO A 95 23.97 -1.92 5.92
C PRO A 95 23.96 -3.35 6.49
N ASP A 96 24.97 -3.71 7.30
CA ASP A 96 25.14 -5.03 7.91
C ASP A 96 24.23 -5.26 9.13
N LEU A 97 24.09 -6.52 9.53
CA LEU A 97 23.25 -6.96 10.63
C LEU A 97 23.61 -6.30 11.96
N LYS A 98 24.91 -6.12 12.23
CA LYS A 98 25.39 -5.53 13.49
C LYS A 98 24.91 -4.09 13.63
N ASN A 99 24.99 -3.30 12.56
CA ASN A 99 24.49 -1.92 12.57
C ASN A 99 22.96 -1.88 12.56
N ALA A 100 22.28 -2.76 11.83
CA ALA A 100 20.82 -2.86 11.83
C ALA A 100 20.26 -3.13 13.24
N MET A 101 20.86 -4.07 13.99
CA MET A 101 20.46 -4.36 15.38
C MET A 101 20.61 -3.16 16.32
N LYS A 102 21.64 -2.31 16.12
CA LYS A 102 21.80 -1.07 16.90
C LYS A 102 20.70 -0.05 16.61
N CYS A 103 20.20 -0.03 15.38
CA CYS A 103 19.05 0.78 14.97
C CYS A 103 17.69 0.18 15.39
N GLY A 104 17.70 -0.94 16.13
CA GLY A 104 16.50 -1.61 16.64
C GLY A 104 15.81 -2.57 15.68
N ASP A 105 16.45 -2.92 14.56
CA ASP A 105 15.98 -4.02 13.70
C ASP A 105 16.24 -5.36 14.37
N TRP A 106 15.41 -6.36 14.05
CA TRP A 106 15.42 -7.69 14.68
C TRP A 106 15.16 -7.70 16.20
N TYR A 107 14.78 -6.56 16.78
CA TYR A 107 14.44 -6.48 18.19
C TYR A 107 13.05 -7.08 18.45
N LYS A 108 13.02 -8.10 19.31
CA LYS A 108 11.79 -8.80 19.74
C LYS A 108 10.95 -9.35 18.58
N THR A 109 11.59 -9.70 17.46
CA THR A 109 10.91 -10.26 16.30
C THR A 109 10.24 -11.59 16.65
N LYS A 110 10.93 -12.45 17.40
CA LYS A 110 10.37 -13.73 17.88
C LYS A 110 9.03 -13.53 18.59
N GLU A 111 8.95 -12.57 19.52
CA GLU A 111 7.75 -12.27 20.28
C GLU A 111 6.63 -11.73 19.37
N ILE A 112 6.97 -10.90 18.38
CA ILE A 112 6.01 -10.46 17.35
C ILE A 112 5.43 -11.67 16.59
N LEU A 113 6.27 -12.62 16.19
CA LEU A 113 5.84 -13.80 15.45
C LEU A 113 4.95 -14.73 16.28
N LEU A 114 5.26 -14.87 17.57
CA LEU A 114 4.52 -15.72 18.51
C LEU A 114 3.16 -15.15 18.90
N LYS A 115 2.94 -13.82 18.78
CA LYS A 115 1.61 -13.22 18.95
C LYS A 115 0.60 -13.63 17.86
N GLY A 116 1.07 -14.21 16.77
CA GLY A 116 0.22 -14.80 15.72
C GLY A 116 -0.25 -13.80 14.65
N HIS A 117 -0.76 -14.36 13.56
CA HIS A 117 -1.13 -13.59 12.36
C HIS A 117 -2.25 -12.59 12.60
N ASP A 118 -3.27 -12.96 13.38
CA ASP A 118 -4.42 -12.08 13.68
C ASP A 118 -3.99 -10.83 14.44
N TRP A 119 -3.06 -10.97 15.39
CA TRP A 119 -2.53 -9.83 16.13
C TRP A 119 -1.75 -8.89 15.19
N ILE A 120 -0.88 -9.42 14.34
CA ILE A 120 -0.09 -8.62 13.40
C ILE A 120 -1.01 -7.88 12.42
N ILE A 121 -2.00 -8.57 11.83
CA ILE A 121 -2.99 -7.95 10.93
C ILE A 121 -3.75 -6.85 11.66
N SER A 122 -4.16 -7.09 12.91
CA SER A 122 -4.93 -6.12 13.71
C SER A 122 -4.12 -4.87 14.03
N GLU A 123 -2.85 -5.00 14.40
CA GLU A 123 -1.95 -3.86 14.61
C GLU A 123 -1.75 -3.05 13.33
N ILE A 124 -1.56 -3.71 12.18
CA ILE A 124 -1.39 -3.03 10.90
C ILE A 124 -2.69 -2.34 10.46
N LYS A 125 -3.87 -2.94 10.71
CA LYS A 125 -5.16 -2.27 10.51
C LYS A 125 -5.31 -1.05 11.42
N ALA A 126 -5.00 -1.20 12.72
CA ALA A 126 -5.07 -0.12 13.69
C ALA A 126 -4.10 1.04 13.37
N SER A 127 -2.98 0.75 12.72
CA SER A 127 -2.02 1.77 12.27
C SER A 127 -2.56 2.69 11.17
N GLY A 128 -3.60 2.28 10.45
CA GLY A 128 -4.07 3.00 9.27
C GLY A 128 -3.09 2.97 8.09
N LEU A 129 -2.09 2.07 8.10
CA LEU A 129 -1.12 1.94 7.01
C LEU A 129 -1.82 1.69 5.68
N ARG A 130 -1.44 2.49 4.68
CA ARG A 130 -1.88 2.36 3.28
C ARG A 130 -0.71 2.04 2.38
N GLY A 131 -0.97 1.28 1.32
CA GLY A 131 0.05 0.82 0.38
C GLY A 131 0.88 1.97 -0.18
N ARG A 132 2.21 1.84 -0.08
CA ARG A 132 3.20 2.87 -0.42
C ARG A 132 3.74 2.77 -1.85
N GLY A 133 3.12 1.92 -2.68
CA GLY A 133 3.41 1.76 -4.11
C GLY A 133 2.47 2.51 -5.05
N GLY A 134 1.77 3.55 -4.59
CA GLY A 134 0.90 4.41 -5.42
C GLY A 134 -0.60 4.11 -5.32
N ALA A 135 -1.01 2.84 -5.26
CA ALA A 135 -2.44 2.46 -5.18
C ALA A 135 -3.13 2.88 -3.87
N GLY A 136 -2.39 3.06 -2.77
CA GLY A 136 -2.94 3.54 -1.51
C GLY A 136 -3.97 2.62 -0.85
N PHE A 137 -4.01 1.34 -1.19
CA PHE A 137 -4.96 0.40 -0.60
C PHE A 137 -4.61 0.11 0.88
N PRO A 138 -5.57 0.05 1.82
CA PRO A 138 -5.29 -0.24 3.23
C PRO A 138 -4.55 -1.58 3.43
N SER A 139 -3.32 -1.52 3.94
CA SER A 139 -2.39 -2.66 3.92
C SER A 139 -2.85 -3.81 4.81
N GLY A 140 -3.33 -3.51 6.03
CA GLY A 140 -3.84 -4.55 6.93
C GLY A 140 -5.08 -5.27 6.39
N LEU A 141 -5.95 -4.55 5.65
CA LEU A 141 -7.07 -5.18 4.95
C LEU A 141 -6.57 -6.09 3.81
N LYS A 142 -5.61 -5.61 3.02
CA LYS A 142 -5.01 -6.40 1.94
C LYS A 142 -4.44 -7.73 2.45
N TRP A 143 -3.70 -7.67 3.55
CA TRP A 143 -3.06 -8.85 4.15
C TRP A 143 -4.08 -9.84 4.68
N SER A 144 -5.23 -9.36 5.20
CA SER A 144 -6.28 -10.26 5.66
C SER A 144 -6.95 -11.08 4.55
N PHE A 145 -6.78 -10.72 3.27
CA PHE A 145 -7.31 -11.54 2.16
C PHE A 145 -6.56 -12.86 1.96
N MET A 146 -5.33 -12.98 2.48
CA MET A 146 -4.53 -14.21 2.39
C MET A 146 -5.01 -15.30 3.36
N ASN A 147 -5.66 -14.89 4.46
CA ASN A 147 -6.19 -15.78 5.49
C ASN A 147 -7.72 -15.89 5.31
N PHE A 148 -8.16 -16.28 4.11
CA PHE A 148 -9.59 -16.50 3.82
C PHE A 148 -10.14 -17.69 4.64
N LYS A 149 -11.46 -17.88 4.64
CA LYS A 149 -12.08 -18.98 5.39
C LYS A 149 -11.47 -20.33 4.99
N ASP A 150 -11.08 -21.14 5.97
CA ASP A 150 -10.45 -22.46 5.76
C ASP A 150 -9.08 -22.40 5.04
N TRP A 151 -8.35 -21.27 5.11
CA TRP A 151 -7.01 -21.11 4.53
C TRP A 151 -6.01 -22.16 5.04
N ASP A 152 -6.19 -22.62 6.27
CA ASP A 152 -5.38 -23.63 6.96
C ASP A 152 -5.56 -25.03 6.35
N LYS A 153 -6.67 -25.26 5.65
CA LYS A 153 -6.97 -26.50 4.93
C LYS A 153 -6.49 -26.49 3.48
N ASP A 154 -6.12 -25.32 2.95
CA ASP A 154 -5.54 -25.21 1.60
C ASP A 154 -4.09 -25.72 1.63
N PRO A 155 -3.76 -26.82 0.91
CA PRO A 155 -2.43 -27.40 0.92
C PRO A 155 -1.41 -26.57 0.13
N ARG A 156 -1.85 -25.57 -0.65
CA ARG A 156 -0.96 -24.75 -1.46
C ARG A 156 -0.07 -23.88 -0.55
N PRO A 157 1.22 -23.72 -0.89
CA PRO A 157 2.06 -22.71 -0.23
C PRO A 157 1.49 -21.31 -0.47
N ARG A 158 1.86 -20.36 0.38
CA ARG A 158 1.41 -18.97 0.28
C ARG A 158 2.63 -18.07 0.09
N TYR A 159 2.54 -17.11 -0.81
CA TYR A 159 3.70 -16.28 -1.12
C TYR A 159 3.48 -14.81 -0.80
N LEU A 160 4.43 -14.24 -0.08
CA LEU A 160 4.62 -12.80 -0.08
C LEU A 160 5.44 -12.44 -1.32
N VAL A 161 5.00 -11.46 -2.09
CA VAL A 161 5.77 -10.91 -3.18
C VAL A 161 6.06 -9.45 -2.87
N VAL A 162 7.34 -9.10 -2.76
CA VAL A 162 7.77 -7.73 -2.52
C VAL A 162 8.10 -7.09 -3.85
N ASN A 163 7.37 -6.03 -4.18
CA ASN A 163 7.60 -5.22 -5.37
C ASN A 163 8.70 -4.19 -5.08
N ALA A 164 9.88 -4.49 -5.60
CA ALA A 164 11.09 -3.67 -5.54
C ALA A 164 11.58 -3.29 -6.95
N ASP A 165 10.66 -3.19 -7.92
CA ASP A 165 10.98 -2.77 -9.28
C ASP A 165 11.23 -1.26 -9.38
N GLU A 166 10.48 -0.42 -8.64
CA GLU A 166 10.65 1.06 -8.62
C GLU A 166 10.96 1.67 -10.02
N GLY A 167 10.19 1.25 -11.03
CA GLY A 167 10.30 1.77 -12.39
C GLY A 167 9.83 3.22 -12.56
N GLU A 168 9.06 3.73 -11.59
CA GLU A 168 8.35 5.02 -11.66
C GLU A 168 9.32 6.23 -11.68
N PRO A 169 9.31 7.06 -12.75
CA PRO A 169 10.13 8.26 -12.82
C PRO A 169 9.95 9.19 -11.61
N GLY A 170 11.08 9.65 -11.06
CA GLY A 170 11.12 10.51 -9.88
C GLY A 170 11.06 9.77 -8.54
N THR A 171 10.94 8.44 -8.55
CA THR A 171 10.88 7.62 -7.33
C THR A 171 12.21 6.89 -7.12
N CYS A 172 12.78 7.01 -5.93
CA CYS A 172 14.05 6.36 -5.55
C CYS A 172 14.11 5.95 -4.07
N LYS A 173 12.95 5.85 -3.41
CA LYS A 173 12.80 5.51 -1.98
C LYS A 173 13.10 4.04 -1.70
N ASP A 174 12.64 3.14 -2.55
CA ASP A 174 12.78 1.70 -2.38
C ASP A 174 14.24 1.31 -2.61
N ARG A 175 14.90 1.97 -3.57
CA ARG A 175 16.35 1.92 -3.75
C ARG A 175 17.11 2.25 -2.47
N GLU A 176 16.73 3.32 -1.75
CA GLU A 176 17.40 3.68 -0.49
C GLU A 176 17.24 2.60 0.59
N ILE A 177 16.03 2.05 0.75
CA ILE A 177 15.77 0.98 1.71
C ILE A 177 16.66 -0.24 1.40
N MET A 178 16.70 -0.68 0.14
CA MET A 178 17.46 -1.88 -0.24
C MET A 178 18.97 -1.73 -0.07
N ARG A 179 19.55 -0.56 -0.32
CA ARG A 179 21.02 -0.37 -0.24
C ARG A 179 21.53 0.05 1.14
N LYS A 180 20.70 0.65 1.99
CA LYS A 180 21.14 1.23 3.27
C LYS A 180 20.49 0.61 4.51
N ASP A 181 19.24 0.17 4.41
CA ASP A 181 18.49 -0.48 5.50
C ASP A 181 17.94 -1.86 5.07
N PRO A 182 18.73 -2.76 4.44
CA PRO A 182 18.21 -4.00 3.89
C PRO A 182 17.62 -4.94 4.94
N HIS A 183 18.21 -4.99 6.15
CA HIS A 183 17.69 -5.83 7.24
C HIS A 183 16.28 -5.43 7.69
N LYS A 184 15.92 -4.15 7.59
CA LYS A 184 14.56 -3.68 7.90
C LYS A 184 13.55 -4.24 6.90
N LEU A 185 13.94 -4.34 5.62
CA LEU A 185 13.14 -5.02 4.60
C LEU A 185 13.04 -6.53 4.85
N VAL A 186 14.16 -7.19 5.14
CA VAL A 186 14.22 -8.64 5.40
C VAL A 186 13.36 -9.01 6.63
N GLU A 187 13.47 -8.26 7.72
CA GLU A 187 12.60 -8.40 8.89
C GLU A 187 11.13 -8.12 8.54
N GLY A 188 10.89 -7.08 7.72
CA GLY A 188 9.58 -6.76 7.19
C GLY A 188 8.95 -7.92 6.43
N CYS A 189 9.72 -8.61 5.59
CA CYS A 189 9.28 -9.79 4.87
C CYS A 189 8.83 -10.88 5.83
N LEU A 190 9.58 -11.14 6.90
CA LEU A 190 9.25 -12.15 7.89
C LEU A 190 7.96 -11.79 8.65
N VAL A 191 7.82 -10.55 9.11
CA VAL A 191 6.63 -10.09 9.86
C VAL A 191 5.39 -10.07 8.97
N ALA A 192 5.48 -9.52 7.76
CA ALA A 192 4.38 -9.51 6.80
C ALA A 192 4.04 -10.93 6.31
N GLY A 193 5.05 -11.77 6.10
CA GLY A 193 4.91 -13.18 5.77
C GLY A 193 4.13 -13.92 6.86
N ARG A 194 4.53 -13.75 8.12
CA ARG A 194 3.84 -14.33 9.28
C ARG A 194 2.39 -13.86 9.40
N ALA A 195 2.11 -12.58 9.11
CA ALA A 195 0.76 -12.02 9.12
C ALA A 195 -0.15 -12.69 8.07
N MET A 196 0.40 -13.07 6.93
CA MET A 196 -0.33 -13.70 5.81
C MET A 196 -0.15 -15.22 5.76
N ASN A 197 0.50 -15.80 6.79
CA ASN A 197 0.91 -17.20 6.84
C ASN A 197 1.60 -17.68 5.55
N ALA A 198 2.46 -16.84 4.97
CA ALA A 198 3.26 -17.16 3.79
C ALA A 198 4.34 -18.19 4.13
N THR A 199 4.77 -19.00 3.17
CA THR A 199 5.89 -19.95 3.33
C THR A 199 7.21 -19.34 2.85
N ALA A 200 7.14 -18.39 1.92
CA ALA A 200 8.30 -17.66 1.45
C ALA A 200 7.96 -16.24 0.98
N ALA A 201 8.98 -15.39 0.94
CA ALA A 201 8.95 -14.11 0.24
C ALA A 201 9.78 -14.15 -1.05
N TYR A 202 9.21 -13.63 -2.14
CA TYR A 202 9.94 -13.32 -3.36
C TYR A 202 10.10 -11.80 -3.47
N ILE A 203 11.32 -11.31 -3.37
CA ILE A 203 11.66 -9.91 -3.59
C ILE A 203 11.98 -9.73 -5.07
N TYR A 204 11.05 -9.14 -5.82
CA TYR A 204 11.25 -8.81 -7.22
C TYR A 204 11.96 -7.46 -7.31
N ILE A 205 13.26 -7.50 -7.57
CA ILE A 205 14.09 -6.30 -7.68
C ILE A 205 14.28 -5.89 -9.13
N ARG A 206 14.27 -4.58 -9.37
CA ARG A 206 14.58 -4.00 -10.67
C ARG A 206 15.87 -4.57 -11.26
N GLY A 207 15.90 -4.81 -12.56
CA GLY A 207 17.08 -5.35 -13.24
C GLY A 207 18.31 -4.45 -13.10
N GLU A 208 18.12 -3.14 -13.23
CA GLU A 208 19.17 -2.12 -13.14
C GLU A 208 19.76 -1.98 -11.73
N PHE A 209 19.06 -2.43 -10.69
CA PHE A 209 19.47 -2.36 -9.30
C PHE A 209 20.38 -3.55 -8.89
N TYR A 210 21.43 -3.80 -9.67
CA TYR A 210 22.37 -4.88 -9.39
C TYR A 210 23.14 -4.70 -8.07
N HIS A 211 23.56 -3.48 -7.77
CA HIS A 211 24.29 -3.18 -6.54
C HIS A 211 23.40 -3.35 -5.31
N GLU A 212 22.19 -2.81 -5.36
CA GLU A 212 21.16 -2.97 -4.34
C GLU A 212 20.81 -4.45 -4.13
N ALA A 213 20.67 -5.23 -5.21
CA ALA A 213 20.44 -6.69 -5.14
C ALA A 213 21.56 -7.40 -4.40
N THR A 214 22.81 -7.02 -4.67
CA THR A 214 24.00 -7.62 -4.04
C THR A 214 24.05 -7.31 -2.54
N ILE A 215 23.75 -6.06 -2.15
CA ILE A 215 23.68 -5.66 -0.74
C ILE A 215 22.54 -6.41 -0.03
N LEU A 216 21.37 -6.47 -0.64
CA LEU A 216 20.22 -7.15 -0.07
C LEU A 216 20.47 -8.66 0.05
N GLN A 217 21.10 -9.29 -0.95
CA GLN A 217 21.48 -10.70 -0.87
C GLN A 217 22.45 -10.96 0.29
N ARG A 218 23.43 -10.07 0.51
CA ARG A 218 24.33 -10.18 1.65
C ARG A 218 23.56 -10.10 2.98
N ALA A 219 22.64 -9.16 3.12
CA ALA A 219 21.81 -9.04 4.33
C ALA A 219 20.89 -10.26 4.54
N ILE A 220 20.37 -10.86 3.47
CA ILE A 220 19.63 -12.13 3.51
C ILE A 220 20.54 -13.25 4.01
N ASN A 221 21.76 -13.37 3.48
CA ASN A 221 22.72 -14.39 3.91
C ASN A 221 23.08 -14.22 5.40
N GLU A 222 23.37 -12.99 5.84
CA GLU A 222 23.60 -12.69 7.26
C GLU A 222 22.41 -13.08 8.15
N ALA A 223 21.18 -12.87 7.67
CA ALA A 223 19.97 -13.27 8.39
C ALA A 223 19.77 -14.80 8.44
N TYR A 224 20.13 -15.53 7.38
CA TYR A 224 20.16 -16.99 7.39
C TYR A 224 21.23 -17.53 8.35
N GLU A 225 22.45 -17.00 8.29
CA GLU A 225 23.57 -17.39 9.16
C GLU A 225 23.25 -17.16 10.64
N ALA A 226 22.53 -16.08 10.95
CA ALA A 226 22.08 -15.77 12.31
C ALA A 226 20.80 -16.52 12.74
N GLY A 227 20.21 -17.37 11.90
CA GLY A 227 18.97 -18.09 12.21
C GLY A 227 17.74 -17.19 12.35
N LEU A 228 17.77 -15.99 11.76
CA LEU A 228 16.67 -15.02 11.80
C LEU A 228 15.58 -15.35 10.78
N ILE A 229 15.94 -15.99 9.68
CA ILE A 229 15.05 -16.51 8.62
C ILE A 229 15.44 -17.95 8.26
N GLY A 230 14.65 -18.59 7.39
CA GLY A 230 14.77 -19.99 7.04
C GLY A 230 13.96 -20.90 7.95
N LYS A 231 14.47 -22.09 8.23
CA LYS A 231 13.83 -23.02 9.18
C LYS A 231 13.83 -22.43 10.59
N ASN A 232 12.68 -22.49 11.25
CA ASN A 232 12.50 -22.00 12.61
C ASN A 232 12.99 -20.54 12.78
N ALA A 233 12.51 -19.65 11.91
CA ALA A 233 12.90 -18.24 11.85
C ALA A 233 12.81 -17.57 13.24
N CYS A 234 13.90 -16.92 13.66
CA CYS A 234 14.03 -16.30 14.99
C CYS A 234 13.77 -17.27 16.17
N GLY A 235 13.86 -18.59 15.96
CA GLY A 235 13.53 -19.60 16.96
C GLY A 235 12.05 -19.61 17.38
N SER A 236 11.13 -19.24 16.49
CA SER A 236 9.70 -19.10 16.77
C SER A 236 8.83 -20.30 16.38
N GLY A 237 9.39 -21.31 15.71
CA GLY A 237 8.69 -22.46 15.13
C GLY A 237 8.04 -22.19 13.77
N TYR A 238 8.36 -21.07 13.12
CA TYR A 238 7.82 -20.68 11.82
C TYR A 238 8.90 -20.77 10.75
N ASP A 239 8.68 -21.57 9.71
CA ASP A 239 9.61 -21.68 8.58
C ASP A 239 9.30 -20.61 7.54
N PHE A 240 10.31 -19.84 7.14
CA PHE A 240 10.12 -18.74 6.19
C PHE A 240 11.38 -18.43 5.39
N ASP A 241 11.34 -18.70 4.10
CA ASP A 241 12.44 -18.42 3.18
C ASP A 241 12.29 -17.11 2.43
N ILE A 242 13.41 -16.52 1.99
CA ILE A 242 13.41 -15.29 1.19
C ILE A 242 14.28 -15.49 -0.04
N TYR A 243 13.69 -15.21 -1.21
CA TYR A 243 14.34 -15.30 -2.51
C TYR A 243 14.37 -13.94 -3.19
N ILE A 244 15.49 -13.62 -3.85
CA ILE A 244 15.57 -12.46 -4.74
C ILE A 244 15.34 -12.92 -6.18
N HIS A 245 14.44 -12.23 -6.88
CA HIS A 245 14.25 -12.38 -8.32
C HIS A 245 14.55 -11.05 -9.00
N ARG A 246 15.46 -11.04 -9.98
CA ARG A 246 15.83 -9.82 -10.70
C ARG A 246 15.03 -9.70 -11.99
N GLY A 247 14.37 -8.57 -12.19
CA GLY A 247 13.74 -8.21 -13.47
C GLY A 247 14.77 -7.83 -14.55
N MET A 248 14.27 -7.37 -15.70
CA MET A 248 15.10 -6.97 -16.85
C MET A 248 14.63 -5.64 -17.48
N GLY A 249 14.48 -4.60 -16.65
CA GLY A 249 14.28 -3.22 -17.14
C GLY A 249 12.90 -2.90 -17.72
N ALA A 250 11.83 -3.46 -17.17
CA ALA A 250 10.48 -3.28 -17.68
C ALA A 250 9.56 -2.62 -16.64
N TYR A 251 9.26 -1.32 -16.81
CA TYR A 251 8.34 -0.56 -15.94
C TYR A 251 7.00 -1.26 -15.72
N ILE A 252 6.46 -1.91 -16.77
CA ILE A 252 5.19 -2.64 -16.68
C ILE A 252 5.26 -3.82 -15.70
N CYS A 253 6.44 -4.38 -15.45
CA CYS A 253 6.64 -5.43 -14.45
C CYS A 253 6.58 -4.91 -13.01
N GLY A 254 6.52 -3.59 -12.81
CA GLY A 254 6.16 -2.98 -11.53
C GLY A 254 4.66 -3.04 -11.21
N GLU A 255 3.80 -3.42 -12.16
CA GLU A 255 2.37 -3.68 -11.90
C GLU A 255 2.20 -5.04 -11.18
N GLU A 256 1.28 -5.11 -10.21
CA GLU A 256 1.09 -6.27 -9.32
C GLU A 256 0.97 -7.63 -10.04
N THR A 257 0.13 -7.75 -11.05
CA THR A 257 -0.09 -9.02 -11.76
C THR A 257 0.96 -9.29 -12.83
N SER A 258 1.48 -8.23 -13.46
CA SER A 258 2.60 -8.32 -14.40
C SER A 258 3.88 -8.81 -13.73
N LEU A 259 4.13 -8.35 -12.50
CA LEU A 259 5.25 -8.78 -11.66
C LEU A 259 5.19 -10.29 -11.40
N ILE A 260 4.00 -10.81 -11.08
CA ILE A 260 3.77 -12.24 -10.89
C ILE A 260 4.11 -13.02 -12.16
N GLU A 261 3.60 -12.59 -13.32
CA GLU A 261 3.91 -13.21 -14.61
C GLU A 261 5.41 -13.20 -14.92
N SER A 262 6.11 -12.11 -14.59
CA SER A 262 7.56 -12.01 -14.76
C SER A 262 8.32 -13.00 -13.88
N ILE A 263 7.94 -13.19 -12.61
CA ILE A 263 8.58 -14.17 -11.73
C ILE A 263 8.35 -15.59 -12.25
N GLU A 264 7.18 -15.86 -12.84
CA GLU A 264 6.85 -17.15 -13.47
C GLU A 264 7.61 -17.41 -14.78
N GLY A 265 8.49 -16.49 -15.21
CA GLY A 265 9.27 -16.62 -16.44
C GLY A 265 8.47 -16.34 -17.71
N LYS A 266 7.27 -15.75 -17.59
CA LYS A 266 6.45 -15.31 -18.72
C LYS A 266 6.74 -13.85 -19.05
N ALA A 267 6.23 -13.39 -20.19
CA ALA A 267 6.25 -11.97 -20.49
C ALA A 267 5.44 -11.20 -19.43
N GLY A 268 5.96 -10.06 -18.95
CA GLY A 268 5.30 -9.18 -17.97
C GLY A 268 4.08 -8.47 -18.55
N LYS A 269 3.02 -9.23 -18.85
CA LYS A 269 1.72 -8.76 -19.29
C LYS A 269 0.76 -8.90 -18.11
N PRO A 270 0.10 -7.82 -17.65
CA PRO A 270 -0.86 -7.90 -16.56
C PRO A 270 -1.95 -8.94 -16.80
N ARG A 271 -2.35 -9.66 -15.75
CA ARG A 271 -3.51 -10.55 -15.79
C ARG A 271 -4.80 -9.73 -15.68
N LEU A 272 -5.84 -10.16 -16.38
CA LEU A 272 -7.19 -9.64 -16.13
C LEU A 272 -7.65 -10.09 -14.73
N LYS A 273 -8.28 -9.18 -13.99
CA LYS A 273 -8.93 -9.47 -12.71
C LYS A 273 -10.43 -9.64 -12.99
N PRO A 274 -11.11 -10.68 -12.48
CA PRO A 274 -10.63 -11.82 -11.67
C PRO A 274 -9.91 -12.94 -12.48
N PRO A 275 -9.11 -13.83 -11.83
CA PRO A 275 -8.94 -13.99 -10.37
C PRO A 275 -7.95 -12.99 -9.74
N PHE A 276 -8.17 -12.65 -8.46
CA PHE A 276 -7.26 -11.80 -7.70
C PHE A 276 -6.04 -12.58 -7.19
N PRO A 277 -4.86 -11.94 -7.04
CA PRO A 277 -3.64 -12.61 -6.55
C PRO A 277 -3.81 -13.33 -5.21
N ALA A 278 -4.63 -12.79 -4.31
CA ALA A 278 -4.89 -13.39 -3.00
C ALA A 278 -5.57 -14.78 -3.09
N ALA A 279 -6.18 -15.13 -4.22
CA ALA A 279 -6.74 -16.46 -4.47
C ALA A 279 -5.83 -17.28 -5.42
N VAL A 280 -5.41 -16.67 -6.53
CA VAL A 280 -4.57 -17.29 -7.57
C VAL A 280 -3.52 -16.27 -8.03
N GLY A 281 -2.35 -16.32 -7.38
CA GLY A 281 -1.23 -15.43 -7.63
C GLY A 281 -0.04 -16.17 -8.23
N LEU A 282 1.12 -16.05 -7.57
CA LEU A 282 2.39 -16.63 -7.99
C LEU A 282 2.32 -18.16 -8.02
N PHE A 283 2.67 -18.76 -9.16
CA PHE A 283 2.59 -20.21 -9.39
C PHE A 283 1.18 -20.79 -9.14
N GLY A 284 0.14 -19.98 -9.35
CA GLY A 284 -1.24 -20.36 -9.05
C GLY A 284 -1.57 -20.47 -7.55
N CYS A 285 -0.65 -20.03 -6.68
CA CYS A 285 -0.79 -20.07 -5.24
C CYS A 285 -1.30 -18.73 -4.69
N PRO A 286 -2.00 -18.70 -3.54
CA PRO A 286 -2.42 -17.45 -2.92
C PRO A 286 -1.20 -16.55 -2.66
N SER A 287 -1.24 -15.32 -3.16
CA SER A 287 -0.11 -14.40 -3.09
C SER A 287 -0.55 -12.96 -2.88
N THR A 288 0.28 -12.19 -2.18
CA THR A 288 0.06 -10.75 -2.02
C THR A 288 1.30 -9.98 -2.45
N VAL A 289 1.11 -9.05 -3.39
CA VAL A 289 2.17 -8.13 -3.83
C VAL A 289 2.15 -6.86 -2.99
N THR A 290 3.27 -6.47 -2.41
CA THR A 290 3.38 -5.27 -1.56
C THR A 290 4.67 -4.52 -1.84
N ASN A 291 4.65 -3.19 -1.79
CA ASN A 291 5.83 -2.37 -2.02
C ASN A 291 6.83 -2.48 -0.84
N VAL A 292 8.13 -2.37 -1.13
CA VAL A 292 9.23 -2.36 -0.16
C VAL A 292 8.96 -1.49 1.07
N GLU A 293 8.59 -0.22 0.90
CA GLU A 293 8.33 0.70 2.02
C GLU A 293 7.19 0.20 2.92
N THR A 294 6.10 -0.36 2.35
CA THR A 294 4.98 -0.92 3.13
C THR A 294 5.42 -2.12 3.97
N VAL A 295 6.29 -2.97 3.43
CA VAL A 295 6.78 -4.16 4.13
C VAL A 295 7.80 -3.77 5.20
N ALA A 296 8.74 -2.89 4.88
CA ALA A 296 9.82 -2.48 5.77
C ALA A 296 9.34 -1.70 7.01
N VAL A 297 8.23 -0.95 6.94
CA VAL A 297 7.70 -0.26 8.13
C VAL A 297 6.97 -1.20 9.10
N ALA A 298 6.54 -2.37 8.65
CA ALA A 298 5.66 -3.26 9.42
C ALA A 298 6.25 -3.75 10.75
N PRO A 299 7.54 -4.16 10.84
CA PRO A 299 8.13 -4.55 12.12
C PRO A 299 8.14 -3.40 13.12
N THR A 300 8.47 -2.19 12.66
CA THR A 300 8.51 -1.00 13.53
C THR A 300 7.11 -0.62 14.02
N ILE A 301 6.09 -0.74 13.17
CA ILE A 301 4.68 -0.57 13.58
C ILE A 301 4.31 -1.59 14.66
N CYS A 302 4.67 -2.86 14.50
CA CYS A 302 4.39 -3.90 15.49
C CYS A 302 5.14 -3.67 16.81
N ARG A 303 6.37 -3.12 16.75
CA ARG A 303 7.18 -2.78 17.94
C ARG A 303 6.66 -1.56 18.69
N ARG A 304 6.40 -0.47 17.98
CA ARG A 304 6.00 0.83 18.57
C ARG A 304 4.48 0.96 18.78
N GLY A 305 3.71 0.04 18.20
CA GLY A 305 2.26 -0.02 18.25
C GLY A 305 1.59 0.71 17.09
N GLY A 306 0.48 0.16 16.59
CA GLY A 306 -0.30 0.76 15.50
C GLY A 306 -0.77 2.18 15.82
N LYS A 307 -1.19 2.43 17.06
CA LYS A 307 -1.64 3.77 17.51
C LYS A 307 -0.55 4.84 17.39
N TRP A 308 0.72 4.49 17.63
CA TRP A 308 1.83 5.42 17.45
C TRP A 308 1.95 5.84 15.98
N PHE A 309 1.93 4.88 15.06
CA PHE A 309 1.97 5.20 13.62
C PHE A 309 0.73 5.97 13.16
N ALA A 310 -0.45 5.61 13.69
CA ALA A 310 -1.71 6.30 13.42
C ALA A 310 -1.76 7.73 13.97
N SER A 311 -0.87 8.07 14.91
CA SER A 311 -0.76 9.43 15.47
C SER A 311 -0.13 10.43 14.51
N PHE A 312 0.43 9.99 13.38
CA PHE A 312 0.98 10.85 12.33
C PHE A 312 0.01 10.99 11.17
N GLY A 313 0.00 12.16 10.55
CA GLY A 313 -0.84 12.46 9.39
C GLY A 313 -2.31 12.64 9.73
N ARG A 314 -3.12 12.81 8.67
CA ARG A 314 -4.57 12.96 8.80
C ARG A 314 -5.27 11.62 8.87
N GLU A 315 -6.52 11.65 9.32
CA GLU A 315 -7.41 10.49 9.21
C GLU A 315 -7.42 9.96 7.77
N ARG A 316 -7.29 8.64 7.62
CA ARG A 316 -7.21 7.91 6.35
C ARG A 316 -5.94 8.17 5.52
N ASN A 317 -4.99 8.96 6.03
CA ASN A 317 -3.65 9.17 5.48
C ASN A 317 -2.60 9.15 6.61
N GLN A 318 -2.64 8.09 7.43
CA GLN A 318 -1.78 8.00 8.60
C GLN A 318 -0.34 7.58 8.28
N GLY A 319 0.55 7.94 9.20
CA GLY A 319 1.93 7.47 9.26
C GLY A 319 2.96 8.44 8.72
N THR A 320 4.16 7.90 8.50
CA THR A 320 5.24 8.58 7.79
C THR A 320 5.31 8.10 6.33
N LYS A 321 6.05 8.84 5.52
CA LYS A 321 6.27 8.54 4.10
C LYS A 321 7.67 8.97 3.68
N LEU A 322 8.34 8.13 2.89
CA LEU A 322 9.51 8.54 2.14
C LEU A 322 9.09 9.39 0.93
N TYR A 323 9.53 10.64 0.91
CA TYR A 323 9.36 11.59 -0.18
C TYR A 323 10.63 11.66 -1.00
N CYS A 324 10.51 11.54 -2.33
CA CYS A 324 11.61 11.70 -3.28
C CYS A 324 11.43 13.05 -3.99
N ILE A 325 12.11 14.09 -3.53
CA ILE A 325 12.02 15.41 -4.15
C ILE A 325 13.11 15.52 -5.21
N SER A 326 12.69 15.53 -6.47
CA SER A 326 13.56 15.58 -7.64
C SER A 326 13.26 16.80 -8.52
N GLY A 327 14.07 17.02 -9.55
CA GLY A 327 13.86 18.10 -10.52
C GLY A 327 14.39 19.47 -10.05
N HIS A 328 13.61 20.53 -10.30
CA HIS A 328 14.04 21.93 -10.16
C HIS A 328 13.92 22.48 -8.73
N VAL A 329 14.52 21.79 -7.77
CA VAL A 329 14.76 22.29 -6.40
C VAL A 329 16.24 22.56 -6.19
N ASN A 330 16.58 23.32 -5.14
CA ASN A 330 17.98 23.67 -4.85
C ASN A 330 18.79 22.44 -4.41
N ASN A 331 18.24 21.63 -3.51
CA ASN A 331 18.86 20.40 -3.01
C ASN A 331 17.90 19.20 -3.16
N PRO A 332 17.88 18.51 -4.31
CA PRO A 332 17.09 17.30 -4.48
C PRO A 332 17.48 16.23 -3.46
N CYS A 333 16.51 15.61 -2.80
CA CYS A 333 16.77 14.61 -1.78
C CYS A 333 15.62 13.62 -1.59
N THR A 334 15.95 12.49 -0.97
CA THR A 334 14.96 11.57 -0.39
C THR A 334 14.91 11.79 1.12
N VAL A 335 13.73 11.99 1.67
CA VAL A 335 13.53 12.26 3.10
C VAL A 335 12.28 11.55 3.60
N GLU A 336 12.35 10.94 4.78
CA GLU A 336 11.16 10.49 5.49
C GLU A 336 10.47 11.71 6.10
N GLU A 337 9.16 11.83 6.08
CA GLU A 337 8.49 12.92 6.78
C GLU A 337 7.06 12.53 7.17
N GLU A 338 6.42 13.30 8.05
CA GLU A 338 5.03 13.05 8.42
C GLU A 338 4.13 13.13 7.19
N MET A 339 3.22 12.17 7.04
CA MET A 339 2.15 12.29 6.05
C MET A 339 1.36 13.59 6.28
N SER A 340 0.78 14.12 5.21
CA SER A 340 -0.03 15.35 5.23
C SER A 340 0.75 16.65 5.52
N ILE A 341 2.10 16.62 5.54
CA ILE A 341 2.93 17.83 5.48
C ILE A 341 2.56 18.69 4.26
N PRO A 342 2.45 20.03 4.39
CA PRO A 342 2.25 20.90 3.25
C PRO A 342 3.41 20.79 2.25
N LEU A 343 3.10 20.67 0.95
CA LEU A 343 4.13 20.50 -0.09
C LEU A 343 5.18 21.64 -0.08
N ARG A 344 4.72 22.88 0.11
CA ARG A 344 5.63 24.03 0.22
C ARG A 344 6.59 23.87 1.38
N GLU A 345 6.08 23.49 2.56
CA GLU A 345 6.89 23.27 3.76
C GLU A 345 7.90 22.14 3.53
N LEU A 346 7.48 21.04 2.89
CA LEU A 346 8.38 19.94 2.52
C LEU A 346 9.54 20.41 1.63
N ILE A 347 9.24 21.18 0.57
CA ILE A 347 10.25 21.69 -0.37
C ILE A 347 11.17 22.73 0.29
N ASP A 348 10.58 23.72 0.97
CA ASP A 348 11.34 24.81 1.59
C ASP A 348 12.24 24.28 2.71
N ARG A 349 11.73 23.38 3.57
CA ARG A 349 12.48 22.82 4.71
C ARG A 349 13.58 21.84 4.29
N HIS A 350 13.26 20.86 3.45
CA HIS A 350 14.18 19.74 3.21
C HIS A 350 15.03 19.91 1.95
N CYS A 351 14.58 20.71 0.98
CA CYS A 351 15.27 20.89 -0.29
C CYS A 351 15.87 22.30 -0.45
N GLY A 352 15.66 23.19 0.52
CA GLY A 352 16.09 24.59 0.45
C GLY A 352 15.32 25.41 -0.58
N GLY A 353 14.09 24.99 -0.93
CA GLY A 353 13.22 25.72 -1.86
C GLY A 353 13.36 25.35 -3.34
N VAL A 354 12.48 25.93 -4.14
CA VAL A 354 12.47 25.85 -5.60
C VAL A 354 13.63 26.69 -6.18
N ARG A 355 14.22 26.26 -7.29
CA ARG A 355 15.26 27.04 -7.99
C ARG A 355 14.70 28.40 -8.43
N GLY A 356 15.36 29.49 -8.03
CA GLY A 356 14.86 30.85 -8.27
C GLY A 356 13.74 31.30 -7.32
N GLY A 357 13.48 30.55 -6.24
CA GLY A 357 12.46 30.86 -5.24
C GLY A 357 11.09 30.27 -5.56
N TRP A 358 10.21 30.24 -4.55
CA TRP A 358 8.86 29.67 -4.66
C TRP A 358 8.03 30.31 -5.77
N ASP A 359 8.28 31.59 -6.06
CA ASP A 359 7.51 32.29 -7.08
C ASP A 359 7.80 31.83 -8.51
N ASN A 360 8.98 31.25 -8.72
CA ASN A 360 9.41 30.65 -9.99
C ASN A 360 8.82 29.25 -10.23
N LEU A 361 8.03 28.71 -9.29
CA LEU A 361 7.40 27.41 -9.45
C LEU A 361 6.30 27.46 -10.52
N LEU A 362 6.44 26.64 -11.56
CA LEU A 362 5.40 26.46 -12.58
C LEU A 362 4.44 25.33 -12.22
N ALA A 363 5.00 24.16 -11.95
CA ALA A 363 4.28 22.90 -11.82
C ALA A 363 5.04 21.91 -10.94
N VAL A 364 4.31 21.00 -10.29
CA VAL A 364 4.84 19.86 -9.55
C VAL A 364 4.06 18.61 -9.92
N ILE A 365 4.77 17.50 -10.12
CA ILE A 365 4.16 16.18 -10.24
C ILE A 365 4.18 15.53 -8.86
N PRO A 366 3.02 15.27 -8.24
CA PRO A 366 2.94 14.97 -6.83
C PRO A 366 3.45 13.57 -6.44
N GLY A 367 3.03 12.53 -7.16
CA GLY A 367 3.16 11.14 -6.72
C GLY A 367 3.76 10.24 -7.78
N GLY A 368 4.85 10.67 -8.42
CA GLY A 368 5.40 10.00 -9.61
C GLY A 368 4.71 10.45 -10.91
N SER A 369 5.33 10.16 -12.04
CA SER A 369 4.86 10.51 -13.39
C SER A 369 3.44 10.03 -13.70
N SER A 370 2.95 9.00 -13.01
CA SER A 370 1.58 8.50 -13.10
C SER A 370 0.50 9.43 -12.51
N THR A 371 0.88 10.54 -11.87
CA THR A 371 -0.06 11.52 -11.29
C THR A 371 -0.16 12.81 -12.12
N PRO A 372 -1.35 13.45 -12.22
CA PRO A 372 -1.51 14.71 -12.91
C PRO A 372 -0.65 15.82 -12.31
N ILE A 373 -0.23 16.72 -13.19
CA ILE A 373 0.52 17.91 -12.84
C ILE A 373 -0.34 18.83 -11.97
N THR A 374 0.22 19.28 -10.84
CA THR A 374 -0.37 20.33 -10.00
C THR A 374 0.34 21.65 -10.26
N THR A 375 -0.40 22.67 -10.69
CA THR A 375 0.13 24.02 -10.89
C THR A 375 0.27 24.77 -9.55
N LYS A 376 1.11 25.81 -9.51
CA LYS A 376 1.26 26.69 -8.33
C LYS A 376 -0.08 27.22 -7.79
N LEU A 377 -1.03 27.54 -8.67
CA LEU A 377 -2.37 28.01 -8.32
C LEU A 377 -3.23 26.92 -7.67
N ALA A 378 -3.16 25.68 -8.17
CA ALA A 378 -3.91 24.55 -7.63
C ALA A 378 -3.44 24.14 -6.22
N GLN A 379 -2.16 24.35 -5.90
CA GLN A 379 -1.61 24.04 -4.56
C GLN A 379 -2.20 24.90 -3.43
N ARG A 380 -2.63 26.14 -3.71
CA ARG A 380 -3.30 26.99 -2.71
C ARG A 380 -4.68 26.46 -2.30
N ARG A 381 -5.30 25.60 -3.12
CA ARG A 381 -6.66 25.09 -2.92
C ARG A 381 -6.69 23.65 -2.43
N SER A 382 -5.63 22.87 -2.65
CA SER A 382 -5.60 21.45 -2.33
C SER A 382 -4.65 21.16 -1.16
N TYR A 383 -5.23 21.04 0.03
CA TYR A 383 -4.52 20.57 1.23
C TYR A 383 -4.36 19.04 1.26
N ALA A 384 -4.93 18.31 0.30
CA ALA A 384 -5.14 16.86 0.41
C ALA A 384 -4.23 16.07 -0.52
N TRP A 385 -3.15 15.55 0.05
CA TRP A 385 -2.36 14.48 -0.54
C TRP A 385 -2.95 13.15 -0.11
N ASN A 386 -3.93 12.67 -0.87
CA ASN A 386 -4.52 11.36 -0.63
C ASN A 386 -3.69 10.30 -1.36
N VAL A 387 -3.15 9.34 -0.60
CA VAL A 387 -2.60 8.12 -1.19
C VAL A 387 -3.78 7.33 -1.79
N GLY A 388 -4.00 7.46 -3.09
CA GLY A 388 -5.06 6.74 -3.83
C GLY A 388 -6.04 7.59 -4.64
N THR A 389 -5.93 8.92 -4.69
CA THR A 389 -6.68 9.71 -5.69
C THR A 389 -5.91 9.77 -6.99
N ASN A 390 -5.85 8.66 -7.74
CA ASN A 390 -5.62 8.60 -9.19
C ASN A 390 -5.71 7.16 -9.68
N LYS A 391 -6.93 6.65 -9.78
CA LYS A 391 -7.32 5.88 -10.96
C LYS A 391 -8.56 6.58 -11.49
N GLY A 392 -8.49 7.03 -12.74
CA GLY A 392 -9.60 7.67 -13.42
C GLY A 392 -10.86 6.81 -13.33
N SER A 393 -11.98 7.51 -13.19
CA SER A 393 -13.23 7.16 -13.86
C SER A 393 -12.98 6.68 -15.30
#